data_AF-A0A896Z9N6-F1
#
_entry.id   AF-A0A896Z9N6-F1
#
_cell.length_a   1.000
_cell.length_b   1.000
_cell.length_c   1.000
_cell.angle_alpha   90.00
_cell.angle_beta   90.00
_cell.angle_gamma   90.00
#
_symmetry.space_group_name_H-M   'P 1'
#
loop_
_entity.id
_entity.type
_entity.pdbx_description
1 polymer ?
#
loop_
_entity_poly.entity_id
_entity_poly.type
_entity_poly.pdbx_seq_one_letter_code
_entity_poly.pdbx_strand_id
1 'polypeptide(L)'
;MKTSYIQPLDYVDPATCNTQKEYEQKVSRKKNSSAPNLTKIGTLDIETVVREGVHYPYLYSFCDGIRHHSWFTSTGSDLLKHLLSSNTYRNFTVYAHNLSRFDIIFLLRDIARLKEEGYIINIIKKDDKIISINIKHIKDDNINLTLKDSLLLLPASLDKLAKNFKLEVGKLVQPVYVGAGHEDYKDTDLSHFSKEVEQVSNFEEWQRKVEIYCQQDCKALHDVLVHFIKLVWNKWQVSAINYPTTPSLAFAIYRVGKRSLDRRVLTVIEFQKWRVFFKRKKTRTIFRSGKFSQKIQNKKLTND
;
A
#
# COMPACT_ATOMS: atom_id res chain seq x y z
N MET A 1 8.58 -14.90 48.70
CA MET A 1 8.64 -14.81 47.23
C MET A 1 9.28 -16.10 46.71
N LYS A 2 8.53 -16.98 46.05
CA LYS A 2 9.04 -18.23 45.46
C LYS A 2 9.42 -17.96 44.00
N THR A 3 10.69 -18.11 43.65
CA THR A 3 11.20 -18.10 42.28
C THR A 3 10.83 -19.40 41.59
N SER A 4 9.95 -19.35 40.59
CA SER A 4 9.65 -20.49 39.72
C SER A 4 10.77 -20.69 38.70
N TYR A 5 11.40 -21.87 38.74
CA TYR A 5 12.34 -22.33 37.73
C TYR A 5 11.61 -22.54 36.39
N ILE A 6 12.10 -21.89 35.33
CA ILE A 6 11.67 -22.12 33.95
C ILE A 6 12.37 -23.42 33.50
N GLN A 7 11.59 -24.42 33.09
CA GLN A 7 12.15 -25.65 32.51
C GLN A 7 12.77 -25.37 31.13
N PRO A 8 13.88 -26.02 30.75
CA PRO A 8 14.48 -25.85 29.44
C PRO A 8 13.53 -26.37 28.35
N LEU A 9 13.47 -25.67 27.22
CA LEU A 9 12.80 -26.16 26.02
C LEU A 9 13.36 -27.54 25.62
N ASP A 10 12.46 -28.50 25.44
CA ASP A 10 12.77 -29.84 24.97
C ASP A 10 13.59 -29.80 23.66
N TYR A 11 14.75 -30.47 23.69
CA TYR A 11 15.60 -30.67 22.53
C TYR A 11 14.92 -31.68 21.59
N VAL A 12 14.46 -31.21 20.44
CA VAL A 12 13.84 -32.05 19.40
C VAL A 12 14.94 -32.68 18.54
N ASP A 13 14.92 -34.01 18.45
CA ASP A 13 15.82 -34.82 17.62
C ASP A 13 15.73 -34.42 16.12
N PRO A 14 16.86 -34.03 15.48
CA PRO A 14 16.90 -33.67 14.05
C PRO A 14 16.50 -34.80 13.08
N ALA A 15 16.39 -36.05 13.53
CA ALA A 15 16.14 -37.21 12.67
C ALA A 15 14.69 -37.37 12.16
N THR A 16 13.74 -36.55 12.61
CA THR A 16 12.31 -36.58 12.17
C THR A 16 11.94 -35.37 11.29
N CYS A 17 12.81 -34.99 10.37
CA CYS A 17 12.65 -33.79 9.53
C CYS A 17 11.81 -34.06 8.27
N ASN A 18 10.49 -34.20 8.43
CA ASN A 18 9.52 -33.90 7.35
C ASN A 18 9.30 -32.37 7.19
N THR A 19 9.99 -31.58 8.03
CA THR A 19 9.80 -30.13 8.17
C THR A 19 10.40 -29.33 7.02
N GLN A 20 11.34 -29.88 6.24
CA GLN A 20 11.93 -29.13 5.11
C GLN A 20 10.98 -29.04 3.92
N LYS A 21 10.26 -30.12 3.57
CA LYS A 21 9.19 -30.07 2.55
C LYS A 21 7.98 -29.26 3.01
N GLU A 22 7.59 -29.35 4.28
CA GLU A 22 6.53 -28.51 4.85
C GLU A 22 6.93 -27.03 4.94
N TYR A 23 8.20 -26.73 5.24
CA TYR A 23 8.74 -25.37 5.24
C TYR A 23 8.82 -24.84 3.82
N GLU A 24 9.31 -25.60 2.85
CA GLU A 24 9.34 -25.23 1.44
C GLU A 24 7.94 -25.07 0.85
N GLN A 25 6.96 -25.89 1.25
CA GLN A 25 5.54 -25.70 0.89
C GLN A 25 4.89 -24.49 1.58
N LYS A 26 5.20 -24.21 2.86
CA LYS A 26 4.73 -22.99 3.56
C LYS A 26 5.39 -21.71 3.02
N VAL A 27 6.64 -21.79 2.56
CA VAL A 27 7.39 -20.68 1.96
C VAL A 27 6.98 -20.47 0.50
N SER A 28 6.69 -21.53 -0.26
CA SER A 28 6.19 -21.43 -1.64
C SER A 28 4.74 -20.94 -1.70
N ARG A 29 3.88 -21.29 -0.71
CA ARG A 29 2.52 -20.74 -0.58
C ARG A 29 2.46 -19.22 -0.30
N LYS A 30 3.58 -18.57 0.03
CA LYS A 30 3.69 -17.10 0.18
C LYS A 30 4.33 -16.39 -1.02
N LYS A 31 4.49 -17.08 -2.16
CA LYS A 31 4.68 -16.44 -3.46
C LYS A 31 3.30 -16.12 -4.02
N ASN A 32 2.87 -14.88 -3.84
CA ASN A 32 1.96 -14.16 -4.74
C ASN A 32 1.86 -12.73 -4.19
N SER A 33 2.97 -11.98 -4.21
CA SER A 33 2.78 -10.54 -4.37
C SER A 33 2.45 -10.36 -5.84
N SER A 34 1.15 -10.30 -6.15
CA SER A 34 0.73 -9.75 -7.43
C SER A 34 1.21 -8.29 -7.49
N ALA A 35 1.49 -7.81 -8.70
CA ALA A 35 1.79 -6.41 -8.91
C ALA A 35 0.64 -5.54 -8.33
N PRO A 36 0.94 -4.34 -7.80
CA PRO A 36 -0.09 -3.45 -7.28
C PRO A 36 -1.12 -3.15 -8.37
N ASN A 37 -2.40 -3.28 -8.03
CA ASN A 37 -3.47 -2.88 -8.94
C ASN A 37 -3.66 -1.36 -8.87
N LEU A 38 -3.00 -0.65 -9.78
CA LEU A 38 -3.02 0.81 -9.82
C LEU A 38 -4.33 1.38 -10.37
N THR A 39 -5.19 0.57 -11.01
CA THR A 39 -6.48 1.03 -11.55
C THR A 39 -7.58 1.13 -10.50
N LYS A 40 -7.28 0.75 -9.25
CA LYS A 40 -8.20 0.78 -8.11
C LYS A 40 -7.73 1.75 -7.02
N ILE A 41 -7.07 2.81 -7.44
CA ILE A 41 -6.64 3.92 -6.59
C ILE A 41 -7.46 5.14 -7.01
N GLY A 42 -8.00 5.84 -6.01
CA GLY A 42 -8.55 7.17 -6.21
C GLY A 42 -7.98 8.14 -5.18
N THR A 43 -8.22 9.41 -5.41
CA THR A 43 -7.91 10.48 -4.48
C THR A 43 -9.11 11.39 -4.30
N LEU A 44 -9.20 12.01 -3.13
CA LEU A 44 -10.21 13.02 -2.85
C LEU A 44 -9.57 14.22 -2.17
N ASP A 45 -10.26 15.35 -2.26
CA ASP A 45 -9.93 16.61 -1.61
C ASP A 45 -11.23 17.37 -1.31
N ILE A 46 -11.21 18.22 -0.29
CA ILE A 46 -12.38 18.98 0.19
C ILE A 46 -12.00 20.43 0.41
N GLU A 47 -12.68 21.34 -0.27
CA GLU A 47 -12.56 22.77 0.01
C GLU A 47 -13.59 23.20 1.03
N THR A 48 -13.15 24.09 1.93
CA THR A 48 -13.96 24.63 3.01
C THR A 48 -13.88 26.15 3.04
N VAL A 49 -14.92 26.78 3.56
CA VAL A 49 -14.93 28.19 3.92
C VAL A 49 -14.94 28.33 5.44
N VAL A 50 -14.23 29.32 5.96
CA VAL A 50 -14.21 29.59 7.41
C VAL A 50 -15.25 30.65 7.75
N ARG A 51 -16.12 30.36 8.73
CA ARG A 51 -17.02 31.35 9.33
C ARG A 51 -16.99 31.21 10.83
N GLU A 52 -16.76 32.33 11.52
CA GLU A 52 -16.71 32.36 12.99
C GLU A 52 -15.74 31.31 13.58
N GLY A 53 -14.64 31.04 12.88
CA GLY A 53 -13.64 30.03 13.26
C GLY A 53 -14.05 28.57 12.99
N VAL A 54 -15.19 28.33 12.33
CA VAL A 54 -15.70 27.01 11.97
C VAL A 54 -15.55 26.78 10.47
N HIS A 55 -15.04 25.60 10.09
CA HIS A 55 -14.92 25.18 8.70
C HIS A 55 -16.22 24.57 8.18
N TYR A 56 -16.68 25.06 7.03
CA TYR A 56 -17.85 24.53 6.32
C TYR A 56 -17.41 24.00 4.94
N PRO A 57 -17.55 22.70 4.67
CA PRO A 57 -17.22 22.17 3.36
C PRO A 57 -18.23 22.70 2.33
N TYR A 58 -17.73 23.04 1.14
CA TYR A 58 -18.57 23.51 0.04
C TYR A 58 -18.27 22.83 -1.30
N LEU A 59 -17.13 22.16 -1.42
CA LEU A 59 -16.74 21.44 -2.62
C LEU A 59 -16.02 20.15 -2.22
N TYR A 60 -16.50 19.05 -2.77
CA TYR A 60 -15.85 17.74 -2.69
C TYR A 60 -15.36 17.38 -4.08
N SER A 61 -14.10 16.97 -4.22
CA SER A 61 -13.57 16.47 -5.49
C SER A 61 -13.00 15.06 -5.34
N PHE A 62 -13.07 14.30 -6.43
CA PHE A 62 -12.54 12.95 -6.54
C PHE A 62 -11.83 12.77 -7.89
N CYS A 63 -10.71 12.05 -7.89
CA CYS A 63 -9.96 11.68 -9.09
C CYS A 63 -9.59 10.20 -9.07
N ASP A 64 -9.82 9.47 -10.16
CA ASP A 64 -9.36 8.09 -10.35
C ASP A 64 -8.06 7.98 -11.18
N GLY A 65 -7.41 9.12 -11.39
CA GLY A 65 -6.23 9.28 -12.25
C GLY A 65 -6.53 9.67 -13.69
N ILE A 66 -7.78 9.48 -14.14
CA ILE A 66 -8.22 9.83 -15.50
C ILE A 66 -9.42 10.76 -15.43
N ARG A 67 -10.43 10.40 -14.64
CA ARG A 67 -11.69 11.13 -14.50
C ARG A 67 -11.66 11.97 -13.25
N HIS A 68 -12.36 13.08 -13.33
CA HIS A 68 -12.60 14.02 -12.25
C HIS A 68 -14.09 14.14 -12.01
N HIS A 69 -14.47 14.15 -10.73
CA HIS A 69 -15.84 14.37 -10.30
C HIS A 69 -15.82 15.36 -9.13
N SER A 70 -16.67 16.38 -9.21
CA SER A 70 -16.75 17.45 -8.22
C SER A 70 -18.21 17.72 -7.88
N TRP A 71 -18.48 18.02 -6.60
CA TRP A 71 -19.81 18.30 -6.09
C TRP A 71 -19.76 19.54 -5.21
N PHE A 72 -20.48 20.59 -5.62
CA PHE A 72 -20.73 21.76 -4.80
C PHE A 72 -21.86 21.45 -3.80
N THR A 73 -21.49 21.04 -2.59
CA THR A 73 -22.40 20.57 -1.55
C THR A 73 -21.75 20.68 -0.17
N SER A 74 -22.56 20.74 0.88
CA SER A 74 -22.11 20.79 2.28
C SER A 74 -22.02 19.42 2.95
N THR A 75 -22.23 18.34 2.19
CA THR A 75 -22.22 16.97 2.71
C THR A 75 -21.43 16.05 1.78
N GLY A 76 -20.75 15.05 2.35
CA GLY A 76 -20.06 14.02 1.58
C GLY A 76 -20.99 12.95 1.00
N SER A 77 -22.31 13.10 1.13
CA SER A 77 -23.29 12.09 0.72
C SER A 77 -23.24 11.79 -0.78
N ASP A 78 -23.12 12.83 -1.62
CA ASP A 78 -23.08 12.65 -3.08
C ASP A 78 -21.79 11.95 -3.54
N LEU A 79 -20.65 12.34 -2.96
CA LEU A 79 -19.36 11.66 -3.14
C LEU A 79 -19.46 10.18 -2.75
N LEU A 80 -19.95 9.88 -1.54
CA LEU A 80 -20.04 8.50 -1.05
C LEU A 80 -21.00 7.66 -1.89
N LYS A 81 -22.18 8.19 -2.25
CA LYS A 81 -23.14 7.52 -3.14
C LYS A 81 -22.51 7.24 -4.50
N HIS A 82 -21.79 8.20 -5.08
CA HIS A 82 -21.10 8.01 -6.35
C HIS A 82 -20.06 6.87 -6.28
N LEU A 83 -19.24 6.85 -5.24
CA LEU A 83 -18.20 5.83 -5.05
C LEU A 83 -18.76 4.43 -4.75
N LEU A 84 -19.86 4.34 -4.00
CA LEU A 84 -20.43 3.06 -3.56
C LEU A 84 -21.41 2.44 -4.56
N SER A 85 -22.15 3.25 -5.32
CA SER A 85 -23.12 2.76 -6.31
C SER A 85 -22.50 2.46 -7.68
N SER A 86 -21.35 3.07 -8.00
CA SER A 86 -20.70 2.91 -9.29
C SER A 86 -19.97 1.56 -9.39
N ASN A 87 -20.29 0.78 -10.42
CA ASN A 87 -19.54 -0.44 -10.75
C ASN A 87 -18.06 -0.17 -11.03
N THR A 88 -17.72 1.03 -11.49
CA THR A 88 -16.34 1.46 -11.75
C THR A 88 -15.51 1.44 -10.48
N TYR A 89 -16.09 1.96 -9.38
CA TYR A 89 -15.39 2.26 -8.13
C TYR A 89 -15.46 1.15 -7.08
N ARG A 90 -15.99 -0.02 -7.45
CA ARG A 90 -15.90 -1.25 -6.64
C ARG A 90 -14.45 -1.60 -6.32
N ASN A 91 -14.19 -1.89 -5.05
CA ASN A 91 -12.87 -2.26 -4.50
C ASN A 91 -11.81 -1.16 -4.58
N PHE A 92 -12.22 0.11 -4.69
CA PHE A 92 -11.26 1.22 -4.69
C PHE A 92 -10.64 1.46 -3.31
N THR A 93 -9.37 1.83 -3.33
CA THR A 93 -8.71 2.52 -2.21
C THR A 93 -8.60 4.00 -2.55
N VAL A 94 -9.33 4.83 -1.82
CA VAL A 94 -9.33 6.29 -1.99
C VAL A 94 -8.49 6.94 -0.91
N TYR A 95 -7.59 7.83 -1.32
CA TYR A 95 -6.69 8.55 -0.44
C TYR A 95 -7.05 10.02 -0.37
N ALA A 96 -7.01 10.60 0.83
CA ALA A 96 -6.94 12.05 0.98
C ALA A 96 -5.60 12.45 1.59
N HIS A 97 -5.16 13.68 1.37
CA HIS A 97 -3.94 14.18 1.97
C HIS A 97 -4.25 14.83 3.31
N ASN A 98 -3.80 14.20 4.41
CA ASN A 98 -4.16 14.60 5.78
C ASN A 98 -5.62 14.23 6.18
N LEU A 99 -6.15 13.13 5.61
CA LEU A 99 -7.51 12.63 5.87
C LEU A 99 -7.83 12.59 7.36
N SER A 100 -6.94 12.02 8.17
CA SER A 100 -7.22 11.71 9.59
C SER A 100 -7.41 12.93 10.48
N ARG A 101 -6.98 14.11 10.03
CA ARG A 101 -7.04 15.36 10.81
C ARG A 101 -8.08 16.35 10.30
N PHE A 102 -8.46 16.27 9.03
CA PHE A 102 -9.31 17.29 8.41
C PHE A 102 -10.49 16.67 7.67
N ASP A 103 -10.27 16.16 6.45
CA ASP A 103 -11.35 15.71 5.56
C ASP A 103 -12.30 14.70 6.21
N ILE A 104 -11.78 13.82 7.07
CA ILE A 104 -12.60 12.80 7.70
C ILE A 104 -13.69 13.38 8.60
N ILE A 105 -13.46 14.54 9.19
CA ILE A 105 -14.42 15.21 10.08
C ILE A 105 -15.72 15.49 9.31
N PHE A 106 -15.61 15.92 8.05
CA PHE A 106 -16.75 16.24 7.20
C PHE A 106 -17.43 14.99 6.62
N LEU A 107 -16.71 13.88 6.51
CA LEU A 107 -17.24 12.62 5.96
C LEU A 107 -17.86 11.72 7.03
N LEU A 108 -17.43 11.80 8.30
CA LEU A 108 -17.85 10.84 9.35
C LEU A 108 -19.36 10.81 9.57
N ARG A 109 -20.03 11.96 9.52
CA ARG A 109 -21.49 12.04 9.65
C ARG A 109 -22.18 11.20 8.58
N ASP A 110 -21.76 11.34 7.33
CA ASP A 110 -22.40 10.68 6.20
C ASP A 110 -21.98 9.19 6.13
N ILE A 111 -20.74 8.86 6.50
CA ILE A 111 -20.29 7.46 6.68
C ILE A 111 -21.09 6.74 7.76
N ALA A 112 -21.44 7.42 8.86
CA ALA A 112 -22.23 6.81 9.94
C ALA A 112 -23.63 6.41 9.47
N ARG A 113 -24.25 7.22 8.61
CA ARG A 113 -25.58 6.96 8.03
C ARG A 113 -25.62 5.74 7.12
N LEU A 114 -24.50 5.41 6.47
CA LEU A 114 -24.42 4.21 5.61
C LEU A 114 -24.72 2.89 6.36
N LYS A 115 -24.60 2.87 7.70
CA LYS A 115 -25.02 1.68 8.47
C LYS A 115 -26.50 1.36 8.30
N GLU A 116 -27.34 2.39 8.24
CA GLU A 116 -28.79 2.25 8.03
C GLU A 116 -29.11 1.78 6.60
N GLU A 117 -28.20 2.04 5.65
CA GLU A 117 -28.29 1.62 4.24
C GLU A 117 -27.70 0.21 3.99
N GLY A 118 -27.34 -0.53 5.05
CA GLY A 118 -26.85 -1.90 4.92
C GLY A 118 -25.35 -2.02 4.64
N TYR A 119 -24.55 -1.04 5.08
CA TYR A 119 -23.09 -1.12 5.03
C TYR A 119 -22.45 -1.43 6.39
N ILE A 120 -21.38 -2.22 6.37
CA ILE A 120 -20.47 -2.48 7.48
C ILE A 120 -19.31 -1.49 7.40
N ILE A 121 -19.09 -0.76 8.50
CA ILE A 121 -18.02 0.24 8.62
C ILE A 121 -16.96 -0.26 9.59
N ASN A 122 -15.76 -0.53 9.08
CA ASN A 122 -14.61 -0.96 9.86
C ASN A 122 -13.57 0.17 9.90
N ILE A 123 -13.36 0.76 11.08
CA ILE A 123 -12.39 1.82 11.28
C ILE A 123 -11.13 1.23 11.91
N ILE A 124 -9.99 1.41 11.26
CA ILE A 124 -8.67 1.12 11.83
C ILE A 124 -8.11 2.45 12.34
N LYS A 125 -7.84 2.53 13.64
CA LYS A 125 -7.19 3.68 14.26
C LYS A 125 -5.98 3.25 15.07
N LYS A 126 -5.04 4.18 15.25
CA LYS A 126 -3.96 4.06 16.22
C LYS A 126 -3.92 5.36 17.00
N ASP A 127 -4.02 5.24 18.32
CA ASP A 127 -4.21 6.38 19.21
C ASP A 127 -5.43 7.19 18.74
N ASP A 128 -5.29 8.51 18.59
CA ASP A 128 -6.35 9.40 18.11
C ASP A 128 -6.38 9.57 16.59
N LYS A 129 -5.57 8.82 15.84
CA LYS A 129 -5.48 8.94 14.38
C LYS A 129 -6.19 7.79 13.67
N ILE A 130 -7.17 8.14 12.85
CA ILE A 130 -7.77 7.19 11.91
C ILE A 130 -6.74 6.84 10.83
N ILE A 131 -6.42 5.56 10.69
CA ILE A 131 -5.50 5.06 9.68
C ILE A 131 -6.26 4.76 8.38
N SER A 132 -7.41 4.09 8.50
CA SER A 132 -8.24 3.76 7.35
C SER A 132 -9.67 3.46 7.76
N ILE A 133 -10.61 3.70 6.86
CA ILE A 133 -12.01 3.29 7.01
C ILE A 133 -12.35 2.38 5.85
N ASN A 134 -12.86 1.19 6.16
CA ASN A 134 -13.30 0.22 5.19
C ASN A 134 -14.83 0.11 5.25
N ILE A 135 -15.48 0.33 4.11
CA ILE A 135 -16.93 0.40 3.95
C ILE A 135 -17.31 -0.74 3.02
N LYS A 136 -18.13 -1.69 3.49
CA LYS A 136 -18.54 -2.88 2.74
C LYS A 136 -20.04 -3.04 2.76
N HIS A 137 -20.65 -3.39 1.63
CA HIS A 137 -22.07 -3.71 1.61
C HIS A 137 -22.33 -5.11 2.19
N ILE A 138 -23.38 -5.28 3.02
CA ILE A 138 -23.67 -6.55 3.70
C ILE A 138 -24.03 -7.67 2.71
N LYS A 139 -24.69 -7.33 1.60
CA LYS A 139 -25.21 -8.32 0.64
C LYS A 139 -24.38 -8.47 -0.64
N ASP A 140 -23.46 -7.57 -0.91
CA ASP A 140 -22.61 -7.61 -2.12
C ASP A 140 -21.15 -7.42 -1.72
N ASP A 141 -20.43 -8.54 -1.60
CA ASP A 141 -19.01 -8.57 -1.23
C ASP A 141 -18.10 -7.81 -2.22
N ASN A 142 -18.60 -7.51 -3.43
CA ASN A 142 -17.84 -6.74 -4.41
C ASN A 142 -17.92 -5.22 -4.17
N ILE A 143 -18.86 -4.75 -3.35
CA ILE A 143 -18.96 -3.34 -2.97
C ILE A 143 -18.14 -3.14 -1.72
N ASN A 144 -16.91 -2.69 -1.94
CA ASN A 144 -15.94 -2.39 -0.90
C ASN A 144 -15.19 -1.11 -1.26
N LEU A 145 -15.19 -0.14 -0.36
CA LEU A 145 -14.47 1.13 -0.48
C LEU A 145 -13.54 1.27 0.73
N THR A 146 -12.28 1.63 0.49
CA THR A 146 -11.33 1.89 1.56
C THR A 146 -10.82 3.32 1.50
N LEU A 147 -11.11 4.12 2.51
CA LEU A 147 -10.54 5.46 2.69
C LEU A 147 -9.24 5.36 3.48
N LYS A 148 -8.18 6.05 3.04
CA LYS A 148 -6.87 6.07 3.71
C LYS A 148 -6.28 7.47 3.79
N ASP A 149 -5.52 7.72 4.85
CA ASP A 149 -4.71 8.93 4.96
C ASP A 149 -3.37 8.73 4.25
N SER A 150 -3.15 9.47 3.15
CA SER A 150 -1.88 9.42 2.43
C SER A 150 -0.71 9.99 3.23
N LEU A 151 -0.95 10.91 4.17
CA LEU A 151 0.11 11.57 4.95
C LEU A 151 0.83 10.59 5.89
N LEU A 152 0.17 9.51 6.29
CA LEU A 152 0.79 8.44 7.09
C LEU A 152 1.79 7.59 6.26
N LEU A 153 1.58 7.52 4.95
CA LEU A 153 2.43 6.81 3.99
C LEU A 153 3.48 7.73 3.33
N LEU A 154 3.16 9.01 3.19
CA LEU A 154 3.96 10.04 2.52
C LEU A 154 4.01 11.30 3.41
N PRO A 155 4.90 11.35 4.42
CA PRO A 155 4.88 12.36 5.48
C PRO A 155 5.53 13.69 5.05
N ALA A 156 4.97 14.31 4.01
CA ALA A 156 5.35 15.64 3.53
C ALA A 156 4.14 16.30 2.85
N SER A 157 4.15 17.63 2.72
CA SER A 157 3.10 18.33 1.99
C SER A 157 3.01 17.89 0.54
N LEU A 158 1.80 17.94 -0.03
CA LEU A 158 1.54 17.58 -1.42
C LEU A 158 2.46 18.32 -2.40
N ASP A 159 2.65 19.64 -2.22
CA ASP A 159 3.57 20.45 -3.03
C ASP A 159 5.02 19.94 -2.98
N LYS A 160 5.52 19.60 -1.78
CA LYS A 160 6.87 19.05 -1.61
C LYS A 160 6.98 17.67 -2.27
N LEU A 161 5.95 16.84 -2.16
CA LEU A 161 5.92 15.52 -2.78
C LEU A 161 5.91 15.65 -4.32
N ALA A 162 5.05 16.49 -4.88
CA ALA A 162 4.95 16.72 -6.32
C ALA A 162 6.29 17.19 -6.91
N LYS A 163 6.96 18.15 -6.25
CA LYS A 163 8.31 18.62 -6.62
C LYS A 163 9.36 17.51 -6.56
N ASN A 164 9.35 16.71 -5.48
CA ASN A 164 10.29 15.60 -5.32
C ASN A 164 10.13 14.51 -6.40
N PHE A 165 8.89 14.26 -6.83
CA PHE A 165 8.58 13.34 -7.92
C PHE A 165 8.67 13.98 -9.31
N LYS A 166 9.01 15.28 -9.39
CA LYS A 166 9.13 16.05 -10.64
C LYS A 166 7.85 15.97 -11.49
N LEU A 167 6.70 16.04 -10.83
CA LEU A 167 5.42 16.04 -11.53
C LEU A 167 5.21 17.39 -12.24
N GLU A 168 4.67 17.34 -13.46
CA GLU A 168 4.33 18.53 -14.26
C GLU A 168 3.15 19.31 -13.67
N VAL A 169 2.38 18.64 -12.81
CA VAL A 169 1.22 19.15 -12.10
C VAL A 169 1.70 20.16 -11.05
N GLY A 170 1.78 21.43 -11.45
CA GLY A 170 2.14 22.55 -10.58
C GLY A 170 1.03 22.88 -9.58
N LYS A 171 1.42 23.45 -8.43
CA LYS A 171 0.47 23.97 -7.45
C LYS A 171 -0.22 25.22 -8.02
N LEU A 172 -1.54 25.21 -8.06
CA LEU A 172 -2.34 26.39 -8.42
C LEU A 172 -2.44 27.35 -7.23
N VAL A 173 -2.72 28.63 -7.53
CA VAL A 173 -3.10 29.61 -6.52
C VAL A 173 -4.56 29.35 -6.16
N GLN A 174 -4.89 29.34 -4.87
CA GLN A 174 -6.23 29.05 -4.42
C GLN A 174 -7.16 30.24 -4.69
N PRO A 175 -8.28 30.03 -5.41
CA PRO A 175 -9.26 31.09 -5.66
C PRO A 175 -10.20 31.25 -4.47
N VAL A 176 -10.32 32.48 -3.97
CA VAL A 176 -11.19 32.84 -2.85
C VAL A 176 -12.25 33.81 -3.31
N TYR A 177 -13.51 33.50 -3.02
CA TYR A 177 -14.62 34.34 -3.42
C TYR A 177 -14.78 35.55 -2.49
N VAL A 178 -14.77 36.75 -3.06
CA VAL A 178 -14.90 38.03 -2.32
C VAL A 178 -16.07 38.88 -2.82
N GLY A 179 -16.89 38.34 -3.73
CA GLY A 179 -18.02 39.04 -4.35
C GLY A 179 -19.18 39.35 -3.39
N ALA A 180 -20.23 39.95 -3.96
CA ALA A 180 -21.49 40.21 -3.27
C ALA A 180 -22.50 39.09 -3.55
N GLY A 181 -23.28 38.70 -2.55
CA GLY A 181 -24.17 37.53 -2.64
C GLY A 181 -23.38 36.22 -2.58
N HIS A 182 -24.06 35.07 -2.52
CA HIS A 182 -23.42 33.77 -2.30
C HIS A 182 -22.57 33.72 -1.02
N GLU A 183 -23.10 34.30 0.07
CA GLU A 183 -22.44 34.34 1.39
C GLU A 183 -22.06 32.93 1.90
N ASP A 184 -22.73 31.90 1.39
CA ASP A 184 -22.39 30.50 1.64
C ASP A 184 -21.03 30.03 1.08
N TYR A 185 -20.36 30.85 0.29
CA TYR A 185 -19.05 30.55 -0.31
C TYR A 185 -18.03 31.65 -0.04
N LYS A 186 -18.45 32.76 0.58
CA LYS A 186 -17.60 33.90 0.87
C LYS A 186 -16.78 33.65 2.12
N ASP A 187 -15.46 33.79 1.97
CA ASP A 187 -14.57 33.74 3.12
C ASP A 187 -14.50 35.11 3.79
N THR A 188 -14.81 35.15 5.08
CA THR A 188 -14.82 36.40 5.85
C THR A 188 -13.48 36.67 6.53
N ASP A 189 -12.57 35.69 6.56
CA ASP A 189 -11.29 35.79 7.23
C ASP A 189 -10.16 35.24 6.35
N LEU A 190 -9.51 36.10 5.58
CA LEU A 190 -8.37 35.68 4.76
C LEU A 190 -7.07 35.43 5.56
N SER A 191 -7.05 35.71 6.87
CA SER A 191 -5.82 35.64 7.66
C SER A 191 -5.30 34.21 7.89
N HIS A 192 -6.17 33.21 7.72
CA HIS A 192 -5.80 31.80 7.83
C HIS A 192 -5.02 31.28 6.60
N PHE A 193 -5.03 32.01 5.48
CA PHE A 193 -4.24 31.64 4.31
C PHE A 193 -2.76 32.01 4.54
N SER A 194 -1.94 30.98 4.77
CA SER A 194 -0.48 31.12 4.87
C SER A 194 0.24 31.45 3.55
N LYS A 195 -0.51 31.58 2.45
CA LYS A 195 -0.01 31.72 1.07
C LYS A 195 -0.85 32.73 0.30
N GLU A 196 -0.29 33.20 -0.80
CA GLU A 196 -1.01 34.03 -1.76
C GLU A 196 -2.28 33.31 -2.26
N VAL A 197 -3.38 34.05 -2.31
CA VAL A 197 -4.69 33.61 -2.80
C VAL A 197 -5.15 34.53 -3.92
N GLU A 198 -5.90 33.97 -4.86
CA GLU A 198 -6.50 34.72 -5.95
C GLU A 198 -7.89 35.16 -5.52
N GLN A 199 -8.10 36.46 -5.31
CA GLN A 199 -9.42 36.98 -4.95
C GLN A 199 -10.28 37.14 -6.20
N VAL A 200 -11.47 36.53 -6.20
CA VAL A 200 -12.38 36.51 -7.36
C VAL A 200 -13.76 37.04 -6.94
N SER A 201 -14.26 38.07 -7.62
CA SER A 201 -15.55 38.69 -7.31
C SER A 201 -16.72 38.15 -8.14
N ASN A 202 -16.45 37.56 -9.31
CA ASN A 202 -17.46 36.91 -10.14
C ASN A 202 -17.68 35.46 -9.66
N PHE A 203 -18.91 35.12 -9.28
CA PHE A 203 -19.21 33.82 -8.70
C PHE A 203 -18.99 32.65 -9.67
N GLU A 204 -19.42 32.77 -10.93
CA GLU A 204 -19.25 31.71 -11.93
C GLU A 204 -17.78 31.46 -12.26
N GLU A 205 -16.99 32.54 -12.36
CA GLU A 205 -15.55 32.44 -12.56
C GLU A 205 -14.86 31.79 -11.36
N TRP A 206 -15.22 32.22 -10.14
CA TRP A 206 -14.71 31.62 -8.91
C TRP A 206 -15.04 30.12 -8.86
N GLN A 207 -16.30 29.77 -9.11
CA GLN A 207 -16.79 28.39 -9.07
C GLN A 207 -15.99 27.49 -10.03
N ARG A 208 -15.77 27.95 -11.26
CA ARG A 208 -14.95 27.22 -12.24
C ARG A 208 -13.49 27.09 -11.78
N LYS A 209 -12.89 28.16 -11.23
CA LYS A 209 -11.50 28.15 -10.79
C LYS A 209 -11.29 27.24 -9.59
N VAL A 210 -12.17 27.29 -8.59
CA VAL A 210 -12.05 26.48 -7.37
C VAL A 210 -12.26 25.00 -7.65
N GLU A 211 -13.15 24.67 -8.59
CA GLU A 211 -13.30 23.31 -9.08
C GLU A 211 -11.99 22.79 -9.72
N ILE A 212 -11.40 23.56 -10.62
CA ILE A 212 -10.11 23.21 -11.25
C ILE A 212 -8.99 23.07 -10.21
N TYR A 213 -8.94 23.98 -9.23
CA TYR A 213 -7.97 23.95 -8.13
C TYR A 213 -8.06 22.62 -7.36
N CYS A 214 -9.25 22.27 -6.87
CA CYS A 214 -9.46 21.07 -6.07
C CYS A 214 -9.24 19.77 -6.89
N GLN A 215 -9.63 19.79 -8.18
CA GLN A 215 -9.35 18.69 -9.10
C GLN A 215 -7.85 18.49 -9.34
N GLN A 216 -7.08 19.57 -9.43
CA GLN A 216 -5.63 19.53 -9.58
C GLN A 216 -4.96 18.94 -8.35
N ASP A 217 -5.38 19.32 -7.14
CA ASP A 217 -4.83 18.76 -5.89
C ASP A 217 -5.14 17.25 -5.78
N CYS A 218 -6.34 16.82 -6.16
CA CYS A 218 -6.66 15.40 -6.32
C CYS A 218 -5.71 14.70 -7.32
N LYS A 219 -5.50 15.28 -8.50
CA LYS A 219 -4.63 14.71 -9.55
C LYS A 219 -3.18 14.60 -9.08
N ALA A 220 -2.67 15.66 -8.48
CA ALA A 220 -1.31 15.71 -7.95
C ALA A 220 -1.10 14.59 -6.94
N LEU A 221 -2.04 14.41 -6.00
CA LEU A 221 -1.95 13.35 -5.00
C LEU A 221 -1.98 11.96 -5.66
N HIS A 222 -2.85 11.77 -6.65
CA HIS A 222 -2.97 10.50 -7.35
C HIS A 222 -1.65 10.14 -8.04
N ASP A 223 -1.06 11.10 -8.75
CA ASP A 223 0.19 10.89 -9.48
C ASP A 223 1.36 10.63 -8.53
N VAL A 224 1.45 11.37 -7.41
CA VAL A 224 2.43 11.10 -6.36
C VAL A 224 2.30 9.66 -5.85
N LEU A 225 1.08 9.21 -5.53
CA LEU A 225 0.84 7.86 -5.03
C LEU A 225 1.25 6.80 -6.04
N VAL A 226 0.85 6.95 -7.30
CA VAL A 226 1.19 6.01 -8.38
C VAL A 226 2.71 5.93 -8.58
N HIS A 227 3.40 7.08 -8.62
CA HIS A 227 4.87 7.11 -8.75
C HIS A 227 5.55 6.44 -7.56
N PHE A 228 5.13 6.76 -6.34
CA PHE A 228 5.66 6.13 -5.13
C PHE A 228 5.45 4.62 -5.12
N ILE A 229 4.24 4.14 -5.40
CA ILE A 229 3.90 2.72 -5.41
C ILE A 229 4.73 1.98 -6.47
N LYS A 230 4.85 2.54 -7.68
CA LYS A 230 5.69 1.97 -8.76
C LYS A 230 7.15 1.92 -8.34
N LEU A 231 7.69 2.98 -7.75
CA LEU A 231 9.07 3.02 -7.26
C LEU A 231 9.32 1.92 -6.23
N VAL A 232 8.43 1.78 -5.24
CA VAL A 232 8.54 0.76 -4.19
C VAL A 232 8.45 -0.65 -4.79
N TRP A 233 7.49 -0.87 -5.68
CA TRP A 233 7.32 -2.16 -6.36
C TRP A 233 8.55 -2.52 -7.17
N ASN A 234 9.04 -1.62 -8.03
CA ASN A 234 10.18 -1.88 -8.90
C ASN A 234 11.45 -2.23 -8.10
N LYS A 235 11.66 -1.57 -6.95
CA LYS A 235 12.85 -1.76 -6.14
C LYS A 235 12.79 -2.96 -5.19
N TRP A 236 11.63 -3.27 -4.60
CA TRP A 236 11.52 -4.27 -3.54
C TRP A 236 10.49 -5.37 -3.80
N GLN A 237 9.68 -5.28 -4.86
CA GLN A 237 8.58 -6.19 -5.17
C GLN A 237 7.56 -6.28 -4.02
N VAL A 238 7.35 -5.15 -3.34
CA VAL A 238 6.39 -4.95 -2.25
C VAL A 238 5.33 -3.97 -2.71
N SER A 239 4.05 -4.34 -2.63
CA SER A 239 2.95 -3.43 -2.95
C SER A 239 2.71 -2.48 -1.79
N ALA A 240 3.02 -1.19 -1.99
CA ALA A 240 2.83 -0.16 -0.97
C ALA A 240 1.36 0.08 -0.59
N ILE A 241 0.41 -0.24 -1.48
CA ILE A 241 -1.04 -0.11 -1.23
C ILE A 241 -1.48 -0.91 0.00
N ASN A 242 -0.81 -2.04 0.26
CA ASN A 242 -1.14 -2.95 1.35
C ASN A 242 -0.68 -2.45 2.73
N TYR A 243 0.07 -1.35 2.78
CA TYR A 243 0.68 -0.83 3.99
C TYR A 243 0.19 0.59 4.23
N PRO A 244 -0.60 0.83 5.29
CA PRO A 244 -1.24 2.12 5.47
C PRO A 244 -0.27 3.20 5.98
N THR A 245 0.92 2.83 6.45
CA THR A 245 1.89 3.76 7.02
C THR A 245 3.31 3.48 6.57
N THR A 246 4.15 4.52 6.53
CA THR A 246 5.58 4.41 6.17
C THR A 246 6.33 3.37 7.02
N PRO A 247 6.18 3.33 8.37
CA PRO A 247 6.84 2.30 9.18
C PRO A 247 6.37 0.88 8.85
N SER A 248 5.07 0.69 8.60
CA SER A 248 4.54 -0.63 8.22
C SER A 248 5.09 -1.11 6.87
N LEU A 249 5.25 -0.19 5.92
CA LEU A 249 5.87 -0.48 4.63
C LEU A 249 7.36 -0.80 4.78
N ALA A 250 8.10 0.02 5.54
CA ALA A 250 9.52 -0.20 5.79
C ALA A 250 9.79 -1.57 6.43
N PHE A 251 8.95 -1.98 7.40
CA PHE A 251 9.04 -3.30 8.00
C PHE A 251 8.75 -4.43 7.00
N ALA A 252 7.80 -4.24 6.09
CA ALA A 252 7.53 -5.20 5.02
C ALA A 252 8.73 -5.37 4.08
N ILE A 253 9.32 -4.25 3.63
CA ILE A 253 10.53 -4.23 2.82
C ILE A 253 11.68 -4.96 3.52
N TYR A 254 11.91 -4.66 4.81
CA TYR A 254 12.95 -5.31 5.61
C TYR A 254 12.78 -6.84 5.66
N ARG A 255 11.54 -7.33 5.88
CA ARG A 255 11.26 -8.78 5.91
C ARG A 255 11.51 -9.47 4.56
N VAL A 256 11.24 -8.79 3.45
CA VAL A 256 11.57 -9.31 2.11
C VAL A 256 13.09 -9.37 1.91
N GLY A 257 13.81 -8.32 2.31
CA GLY A 257 15.27 -8.26 2.26
C GLY A 257 15.93 -9.41 3.01
N LYS A 258 15.58 -9.63 4.29
CA LYS A 258 16.15 -10.70 5.13
C LYS A 258 15.99 -12.08 4.51
N ARG A 259 14.81 -12.40 3.96
CA ARG A 259 14.56 -13.70 3.28
C ARG A 259 15.43 -13.91 2.05
N SER A 260 15.85 -12.84 1.38
CA SER A 260 16.73 -12.94 0.21
C SER A 260 18.18 -13.21 0.61
N LEU A 261 18.62 -12.68 1.76
CA LEU A 261 19.94 -12.94 2.35
C LEU A 261 20.04 -14.36 2.88
N ASP A 262 19.05 -14.82 3.66
CA ASP A 262 19.02 -16.18 4.19
C ASP A 262 19.08 -17.23 3.06
N ARG A 263 18.38 -16.98 1.94
CA ARG A 263 18.46 -17.84 0.75
C ARG A 263 19.85 -17.87 0.09
N ARG A 264 20.56 -16.73 0.02
CA ARG A 264 21.93 -16.66 -0.51
C ARG A 264 22.91 -17.40 0.38
N VAL A 265 22.78 -17.26 1.70
CA VAL A 265 23.61 -17.98 2.67
C VAL A 265 23.36 -19.49 2.57
N LEU A 266 22.10 -19.92 2.47
CA LEU A 266 21.76 -21.33 2.27
C LEU A 266 22.31 -21.89 0.96
N THR A 267 22.22 -21.15 -0.15
CA THR A 267 22.79 -21.60 -1.43
C THR A 267 24.32 -21.70 -1.36
N VAL A 268 25.02 -20.78 -0.69
CA VAL A 268 26.48 -20.87 -0.50
C VAL A 268 26.85 -22.08 0.36
N ILE A 269 26.12 -22.35 1.44
CA ILE A 269 26.37 -23.52 2.32
C ILE A 269 26.09 -24.83 1.56
N GLU A 270 25.02 -24.91 0.77
CA GLU A 270 24.75 -26.08 -0.07
C GLU A 270 25.84 -26.27 -1.13
N PHE A 271 26.30 -25.21 -1.78
CA PHE A 271 27.39 -25.28 -2.76
C PHE A 271 28.70 -25.76 -2.13
N GLN A 272 29.01 -25.33 -0.90
CA GLN A 272 30.17 -25.81 -0.15
C GLN A 272 30.03 -27.29 0.24
N LYS A 273 28.85 -27.74 0.69
CA LYS A 273 28.57 -29.15 0.97
C LYS A 273 28.73 -30.03 -0.28
N TRP A 274 28.25 -29.57 -1.44
CA TRP A 274 28.44 -30.26 -2.72
C TRP A 274 29.91 -30.31 -3.16
N ARG A 275 30.72 -29.26 -2.94
CA ARG A 275 32.19 -29.31 -3.21
C ARG A 275 32.90 -30.36 -2.36
N VAL A 276 32.53 -30.51 -1.09
CA VAL A 276 33.09 -31.56 -0.20
C VAL A 276 32.66 -32.95 -0.68
N PHE A 277 31.39 -33.12 -1.08
CA PHE A 277 30.88 -34.38 -1.61
C PHE A 277 31.59 -34.80 -2.91
N PHE A 278 31.81 -33.87 -3.85
CA PHE A 278 32.54 -34.16 -5.09
C PHE A 278 34.04 -34.42 -4.87
N LYS A 279 34.69 -33.74 -3.90
CA LYS A 279 36.08 -34.08 -3.52
C LYS A 279 36.20 -35.51 -2.97
N ARG A 280 35.22 -36.00 -2.20
CA ARG A 280 35.20 -37.38 -1.66
C ARG A 280 34.92 -38.46 -2.71
N LYS A 281 34.19 -38.16 -3.80
CA LYS A 281 34.00 -39.13 -4.89
C LYS A 281 35.25 -39.29 -5.75
N LYS A 282 36.01 -38.23 -6.00
CA LYS A 282 37.24 -38.29 -6.83
C LYS A 282 38.35 -39.14 -6.19
N THR A 283 38.42 -39.22 -4.87
CA THR A 283 39.37 -40.09 -4.15
C THR A 283 38.96 -41.56 -4.10
N ARG A 284 37.68 -41.91 -4.30
CA ARG A 284 37.22 -43.32 -4.32
C ARG A 284 37.39 -44.00 -5.67
N THR A 285 37.46 -43.27 -6.78
CA THR A 285 37.64 -43.87 -8.12
C THR A 285 39.10 -44.27 -8.41
N ILE A 286 40.08 -43.77 -7.65
CA ILE A 286 41.51 -44.07 -7.86
C ILE A 286 41.96 -45.34 -7.10
N PHE A 287 41.14 -45.88 -6.19
CA PHE A 287 41.49 -47.04 -5.36
C PHE A 287 40.87 -48.38 -5.80
N ARG A 288 40.31 -48.47 -7.02
CA ARG A 288 39.59 -49.67 -7.50
C ARG A 288 40.05 -50.23 -8.85
N SER A 289 41.28 -49.95 -9.28
CA SER A 289 41.88 -50.54 -10.49
C SER A 289 43.14 -51.36 -10.23
N GLY A 290 43.35 -51.84 -9.00
CA GLY A 290 44.49 -52.68 -8.64
C GLY A 290 44.06 -54.09 -8.25
N LYS A 291 44.44 -55.08 -9.07
CA LYS A 291 44.42 -56.54 -8.84
C LYS A 291 43.11 -57.26 -9.13
N PHE A 292 42.92 -57.63 -10.39
CA PHE A 292 42.27 -58.90 -10.76
C PHE A 292 42.85 -59.38 -12.10
N SER A 293 43.99 -60.08 -12.05
CA SER A 293 44.38 -61.03 -13.11
C SER A 293 45.53 -61.90 -12.59
N GLN A 294 45.21 -63.14 -12.23
CA GLN A 294 46.07 -64.30 -12.41
C GLN A 294 45.32 -65.58 -12.00
N LYS A 295 45.48 -66.61 -12.83
CA LYS A 295 45.04 -68.02 -12.72
C LYS A 295 43.77 -68.37 -13.50
N ILE A 296 43.96 -68.98 -14.67
CA ILE A 296 43.76 -70.42 -14.93
C ILE A 296 43.91 -70.63 -16.44
N GLN A 297 45.03 -71.22 -16.87
CA GLN A 297 45.14 -71.99 -18.11
C GLN A 297 46.29 -72.98 -17.91
N ASN A 298 45.96 -74.27 -17.80
CA ASN A 298 46.72 -75.42 -18.31
C ASN A 298 46.20 -76.75 -17.74
N LYS A 299 45.43 -77.49 -18.56
CA LYS A 299 45.34 -78.96 -18.64
C LYS A 299 44.50 -79.29 -19.89
N LYS A 300 45.15 -79.60 -21.02
CA LYS A 300 45.40 -80.96 -21.59
C LYS A 300 44.14 -81.76 -21.94
N LEU A 301 43.96 -82.02 -23.23
CA LEU A 301 43.34 -83.18 -23.94
C LEU A 301 43.78 -82.98 -25.42
N THR A 302 44.71 -83.72 -26.03
CA THR A 302 44.64 -85.08 -26.60
C THR A 302 43.30 -85.43 -27.22
N ASN A 303 43.18 -85.31 -28.55
CA ASN A 303 43.00 -86.44 -29.48
C ASN A 303 42.90 -85.93 -30.93
N ASP A 304 43.54 -86.71 -31.80
CA ASP A 304 43.48 -86.79 -33.28
C ASP A 304 43.98 -85.60 -34.14
#